data_AF-A0A932IEV9-F1
#
_entry.id   AF-A0A932IEV9-F1
#
_cell.length_a   1.000
_cell.length_b   1.000
_cell.length_c   1.000
_cell.angle_alpha   90.00
_cell.angle_beta   90.00
_cell.angle_gamma   90.00
#
_symmetry.space_group_name_H-M   'P 1'
#
loop_
_entity.id
_entity.type
_entity.pdbx_description
1 polymer ?
#
loop_
_entity_poly.entity_id
_entity_poly.type
_entity_poly.pdbx_seq_one_letter_code
_entity_poly.pdbx_strand_id
1 'polypeptide(L)'
;MSQAQLMISTDLPGEDPREPFLKIADPPPVRGWGHLGLNPRLVRHIVRVALPVVVGMLTQTAINILDTVMVGRLPKEIANPGQAGIGLALPMMWLVGGFLSSVWVGTQAITSRRAGEGNDRQAGRALTNSLLISTSTGFIFCLTAYHIAPPLIGALYADPTVVALGTDYLQIRLLGVLAMACTFSFKSFFDGIGRTRVFMVVAMIMNVTNVALNFLLIYGNETLGVPMLGVAGAAWASAIGAYTGLALLALWSFRPALVKRYHHYNPLQISVRVVREIIRLSLPNGLATVVVMVGFSTFYWIVGKVSELHNEVGN
;
A
#
# COMPACT_ATOMS: atom_id res chain seq x y z
N MET A 1 -37.12 -5.86 23.67
CA MET A 1 -36.10 -5.59 22.63
C MET A 1 -34.83 -5.15 23.34
N SER A 2 -33.83 -6.02 23.34
CA SER A 2 -32.71 -6.07 24.28
C SER A 2 -31.61 -5.02 23.99
N GLN A 3 -30.97 -4.53 25.06
CA GLN A 3 -29.81 -3.62 25.08
C GLN A 3 -28.59 -4.08 24.24
N ALA A 4 -28.62 -5.29 23.67
CA ALA A 4 -27.60 -5.80 22.76
C ALA A 4 -27.55 -5.08 21.39
N GLN A 5 -28.56 -4.31 21.00
CA GLN A 5 -28.52 -3.51 19.75
C GLN A 5 -27.74 -2.20 19.89
N LEU A 6 -27.34 -1.78 21.10
CA LEU A 6 -26.63 -0.52 21.33
C LEU A 6 -25.10 -0.61 21.27
N MET A 7 -24.51 -1.82 21.20
CA MET A 7 -23.04 -1.99 21.10
C MET A 7 -22.51 -2.18 19.66
N ILE A 8 -23.37 -2.12 18.63
CA ILE A 8 -22.98 -2.28 17.21
C ILE A 8 -23.30 -1.01 16.39
N SER A 9 -23.17 0.17 16.99
CA SER A 9 -23.06 1.42 16.21
C SER A 9 -21.62 1.93 16.26
N THR A 10 -20.69 1.17 15.68
CA THR A 10 -19.33 1.68 15.38
C THR A 10 -19.35 2.47 14.07
N ASP A 11 -20.29 3.41 13.95
CA ASP A 11 -20.12 4.53 13.03
C ASP A 11 -19.19 5.49 13.77
N LEU A 12 -17.96 5.62 13.28
CA LEU A 12 -16.99 6.56 13.84
C LEU A 12 -17.63 7.97 13.86
N PRO A 13 -17.46 8.75 14.94
CA PRO A 13 -18.11 10.06 15.06
C PRO A 13 -17.81 10.94 13.83
N GLY A 14 -18.88 11.30 13.10
CA GLY A 14 -18.84 12.21 11.96
C GLY A 14 -18.87 11.59 10.56
N GLU A 15 -19.17 10.29 10.42
CA GLU A 15 -19.41 9.65 9.11
C GLU A 15 -20.87 9.21 8.95
N ASP A 16 -21.80 10.14 8.73
CA ASP A 16 -23.16 9.77 8.32
C ASP A 16 -23.12 9.19 6.89
N PRO A 17 -23.52 7.92 6.67
CA PRO A 17 -23.62 7.33 5.34
C PRO A 17 -24.55 8.09 4.38
N ARG A 18 -25.40 8.99 4.89
CA ARG A 18 -26.43 9.72 4.14
C ARG A 18 -26.01 11.10 3.66
N GLU A 19 -24.83 11.60 4.03
CA GLU A 19 -24.37 12.89 3.48
C GLU A 19 -24.15 12.75 1.96
N PRO A 20 -24.96 13.42 1.11
CA PRO A 20 -24.75 13.41 -0.33
C PRO A 20 -23.39 14.00 -0.66
N PHE A 21 -22.74 13.52 -1.72
CA PHE A 21 -21.70 14.30 -2.39
C PHE A 21 -22.24 15.71 -2.59
N LEU A 22 -21.57 16.69 -1.97
CA LEU A 22 -22.07 18.05 -1.78
C LEU A 22 -22.72 18.57 -3.08
N LYS A 23 -24.05 18.73 -3.12
CA LYS A 23 -24.69 19.56 -4.14
C LYS A 23 -24.21 20.98 -3.88
N ILE A 24 -23.24 21.46 -4.66
CA ILE A 24 -22.70 22.81 -4.55
C ILE A 24 -23.80 23.77 -4.99
N ALA A 25 -24.65 24.19 -4.06
CA ALA A 25 -25.47 25.38 -4.24
C ALA A 25 -24.55 26.62 -4.30
N ASP A 26 -25.00 27.66 -5.00
CA ASP A 26 -24.24 28.90 -5.20
C ASP A 26 -23.67 29.43 -3.87
N PRO A 27 -22.40 29.89 -3.87
CA PRO A 27 -21.74 30.26 -2.63
C PRO A 27 -22.43 31.45 -1.97
N PRO A 28 -22.68 31.42 -0.64
CA PRO A 28 -23.13 32.60 0.08
C PRO A 28 -22.05 33.71 0.01
N PRO A 29 -22.43 34.99 0.13
CA PRO A 29 -21.51 36.12 0.02
C PRO A 29 -20.39 36.02 1.05
N VAL A 30 -19.19 36.33 0.58
CA VAL A 30 -17.92 35.85 1.15
C VAL A 30 -17.57 36.56 2.46
N ARG A 31 -17.24 35.81 3.51
CA ARG A 31 -16.62 36.32 4.75
C ARG A 31 -15.44 35.41 5.11
N GLY A 32 -14.21 35.94 5.14
CA GLY A 32 -12.96 35.18 5.41
C GLY A 32 -11.98 35.15 4.24
N TRP A 33 -11.48 33.96 3.86
CA TRP A 33 -10.51 33.68 2.77
C TRP A 33 -11.00 34.07 1.35
N GLY A 34 -12.01 34.94 1.26
CA GLY A 34 -12.65 35.37 0.03
C GLY A 34 -11.78 36.19 -0.90
N HIS A 35 -10.72 36.84 -0.39
CA HIS A 35 -9.72 37.51 -1.22
C HIS A 35 -8.95 36.53 -2.12
N LEU A 36 -8.95 35.23 -1.79
CA LEU A 36 -8.36 34.15 -2.59
C LEU A 36 -9.41 33.41 -3.47
N GLY A 37 -10.68 33.84 -3.46
CA GLY A 37 -11.75 33.15 -4.19
C GLY A 37 -12.10 31.75 -3.63
N LEU A 38 -11.65 31.41 -2.42
CA LEU A 38 -11.83 30.08 -1.85
C LEU A 38 -13.15 29.97 -1.08
N ASN A 39 -13.97 28.96 -1.41
CA ASN A 39 -15.19 28.63 -0.69
C ASN A 39 -14.85 27.89 0.63
N PRO A 40 -15.15 28.45 1.82
CA PRO A 40 -14.78 27.84 3.10
C PRO A 40 -15.39 26.44 3.31
N ARG A 41 -16.58 26.18 2.75
CA ARG A 41 -17.23 24.85 2.84
C ARG A 41 -16.47 23.81 2.02
N LEU A 42 -16.01 24.20 0.83
CA LEU A 42 -15.21 23.34 -0.05
C LEU A 42 -13.85 23.04 0.59
N VAL A 43 -13.16 24.06 1.10
CA VAL A 43 -11.87 23.89 1.79
C VAL A 43 -12.02 22.94 2.99
N ARG A 44 -13.04 23.14 3.82
CA ARG A 44 -13.30 22.25 4.96
C ARG A 44 -13.55 20.79 4.53
N HIS A 45 -14.27 20.59 3.43
CA HIS A 45 -14.52 19.25 2.88
C HIS A 45 -13.24 18.60 2.35
N ILE A 46 -12.44 19.32 1.56
CA ILE A 46 -11.14 18.86 1.05
C ILE A 46 -10.25 18.46 2.22
N VAL A 47 -10.10 19.31 3.23
CA VAL A 47 -9.26 19.02 4.41
C VAL A 47 -9.77 17.78 5.16
N ARG A 48 -11.09 17.60 5.31
CA ARG A 48 -11.68 16.44 5.99
C ARG A 48 -11.33 15.12 5.29
N VAL A 49 -11.29 15.11 3.96
CA VAL A 49 -10.98 13.91 3.16
C VAL A 49 -9.47 13.71 2.99
N ALA A 50 -8.71 14.80 2.80
CA ALA A 50 -7.27 14.76 2.56
C ALA A 50 -6.45 14.47 3.83
N LEU A 51 -6.84 15.02 4.99
CA LEU A 51 -6.07 14.86 6.23
C LEU A 51 -5.87 13.38 6.62
N PRO A 52 -6.90 12.51 6.59
CA PRO A 52 -6.71 11.08 6.85
C PRO A 52 -5.77 10.39 5.86
N VAL A 53 -5.81 10.78 4.58
CA VAL A 53 -4.90 10.22 3.56
C VAL A 53 -3.46 10.60 3.88
N VAL A 54 -3.21 11.86 4.23
CA VAL A 54 -1.88 12.36 4.63
C VAL A 54 -1.38 11.60 5.85
N VAL A 55 -2.19 11.46 6.91
CA VAL A 55 -1.79 10.72 8.12
C VAL A 55 -1.48 9.25 7.81
N GLY A 56 -2.30 8.59 6.98
CA GLY A 56 -2.06 7.21 6.55
C GLY A 56 -0.73 7.06 5.79
N MET A 57 -0.43 7.99 4.88
CA MET A 57 0.83 8.00 4.12
C MET A 57 2.04 8.32 4.99
N LEU A 58 1.94 9.28 5.92
CA LEU A 58 3.01 9.59 6.86
C LEU A 58 3.35 8.40 7.75
N THR A 59 2.34 7.65 8.20
CA THR A 59 2.57 6.42 8.98
C THR A 59 3.32 5.38 8.15
N GLN A 60 3.00 5.25 6.86
CA GLN A 60 3.70 4.36 5.94
C GLN A 60 5.16 4.80 5.68
N THR A 61 5.41 6.11 5.58
CA THR A 61 6.78 6.63 5.46
C THR A 61 7.58 6.40 6.74
N ALA A 62 6.96 6.61 7.91
CA ALA A 62 7.61 6.37 9.20
C ALA A 62 8.02 4.91 9.38
N ILE A 63 7.17 3.94 8.99
CA ILE A 63 7.53 2.53 9.10
C ILE A 63 8.71 2.16 8.19
N ASN A 64 8.77 2.69 6.95
CA ASN A 64 9.90 2.43 6.06
C ASN A 64 11.23 2.91 6.66
N ILE A 65 11.21 4.03 7.41
CA ILE A 65 12.40 4.53 8.12
C ILE A 65 12.72 3.60 9.31
N LEU A 66 11.72 3.19 10.08
CA LEU A 66 11.91 2.30 11.22
C LEU A 66 12.46 0.94 10.80
N ASP A 67 11.99 0.36 9.71
CA ASP A 67 12.52 -0.89 9.13
C ASP A 67 14.03 -0.77 8.87
N THR A 68 14.44 0.30 8.19
CA THR A 68 15.85 0.59 7.89
C THR A 68 16.66 0.80 9.18
N VAL A 69 16.16 1.58 10.13
CA VAL A 69 16.85 1.82 11.41
C VAL A 69 17.00 0.54 12.22
N MET A 70 15.98 -0.31 12.25
CA MET A 70 16.00 -1.55 13.04
C MET A 70 17.00 -2.56 12.47
N VAL A 71 17.03 -2.74 11.15
CA VAL A 71 18.05 -3.57 10.48
C VAL A 71 19.43 -2.98 10.68
N GLY A 72 19.58 -1.64 10.63
CA GLY A 72 20.85 -0.96 10.89
C GLY A 72 21.39 -1.09 12.31
N ARG A 73 20.57 -1.55 13.27
CA ARG A 73 20.99 -1.83 14.66
C ARG A 73 21.47 -3.26 14.89
N LEU A 74 21.42 -4.12 13.87
CA LEU A 74 22.02 -5.45 13.94
C LEU A 74 23.56 -5.35 14.07
N PRO A 75 24.25 -6.43 14.49
CA PRO A 75 25.71 -6.50 14.42
C PRO A 75 26.21 -6.11 13.02
N LYS A 76 27.33 -5.38 12.94
CA LYS A 76 27.81 -4.76 11.69
C LYS A 76 28.03 -5.78 10.57
N GLU A 77 28.39 -6.99 10.94
CA GLU A 77 28.62 -8.14 10.06
C GLU A 77 27.35 -8.56 9.31
N ILE A 78 26.16 -8.28 9.88
CA ILE A 78 24.85 -8.57 9.29
C ILE A 78 24.22 -7.29 8.74
N ALA A 79 24.35 -6.17 9.46
CA ALA A 79 23.74 -4.90 9.10
C ALA A 79 24.28 -4.35 7.77
N ASN A 80 25.59 -4.39 7.56
CA ASN A 80 26.21 -3.85 6.34
C ASN A 80 25.77 -4.60 5.07
N PRO A 81 25.97 -5.93 4.95
CA PRO A 81 25.51 -6.66 3.77
C PRO A 81 23.98 -6.71 3.69
N GLY A 82 23.28 -6.70 4.82
CA GLY A 82 21.82 -6.65 4.88
C GLY A 82 21.24 -5.37 4.28
N GLN A 83 21.79 -4.21 4.65
CA GLN A 83 21.37 -2.92 4.09
C GLN A 83 21.69 -2.80 2.60
N ALA A 84 22.85 -3.30 2.17
CA ALA A 84 23.20 -3.36 0.75
C ALA A 84 22.20 -4.22 -0.05
N GLY A 85 21.84 -5.39 0.48
CA GLY A 85 20.84 -6.28 -0.13
C GLY A 85 19.44 -5.65 -0.18
N ILE A 86 18.99 -5.04 0.92
CA ILE A 86 17.70 -4.33 1.00
C ILE A 86 17.66 -3.16 0.01
N GLY A 87 18.76 -2.42 -0.13
CA GLY A 87 18.87 -1.25 -1.01
C GLY A 87 18.56 -1.55 -2.47
N LEU A 88 18.86 -2.76 -2.96
CA LEU A 88 18.43 -3.21 -4.29
C LEU A 88 17.05 -3.87 -4.28
N ALA A 89 16.77 -4.68 -3.27
CA ALA A 89 15.53 -5.44 -3.22
C ALA A 89 14.30 -4.52 -3.19
N LEU A 90 14.39 -3.35 -2.54
CA LEU A 90 13.29 -2.39 -2.47
C LEU A 90 12.90 -1.81 -3.84
N PRO A 91 13.80 -1.20 -4.65
CA PRO A 91 13.49 -0.79 -6.01
C PRO A 91 12.89 -1.91 -6.87
N MET A 92 13.40 -3.13 -6.77
CA MET A 92 12.87 -4.29 -7.51
C MET A 92 11.46 -4.66 -7.06
N MET A 93 11.21 -4.67 -5.74
CA MET A 93 9.88 -4.87 -5.18
C MET A 93 8.93 -3.78 -5.70
N TRP A 94 9.35 -2.52 -5.74
CA TRP A 94 8.53 -1.42 -6.25
C TRP A 94 8.35 -1.44 -7.77
N LEU A 95 9.28 -2.02 -8.54
CA LEU A 95 9.11 -2.22 -9.98
C LEU A 95 7.90 -3.13 -10.24
N VAL A 96 7.80 -4.25 -9.52
CA VAL A 96 6.68 -5.20 -9.65
C VAL A 96 5.45 -4.71 -8.90
N GLY A 97 5.58 -4.48 -7.60
CA GLY A 97 4.50 -4.08 -6.70
C GLY A 97 3.93 -2.70 -7.05
N GLY A 98 4.78 -1.74 -7.41
CA GLY A 98 4.35 -0.41 -7.86
C GLY A 98 3.57 -0.48 -9.17
N PHE A 99 4.07 -1.23 -10.17
CA PHE A 99 3.33 -1.47 -11.42
C PHE A 99 1.97 -2.08 -11.16
N LEU A 100 1.88 -3.14 -10.35
CA LEU A 100 0.62 -3.80 -10.04
C LEU A 100 -0.33 -2.94 -9.20
N SER A 101 0.22 -2.15 -8.28
CA SER A 101 -0.57 -1.24 -7.47
C SER A 101 -1.22 -0.14 -8.31
N SER A 102 -0.70 0.18 -9.51
CA SER A 102 -1.22 1.24 -10.40
C SER A 102 -2.72 1.11 -10.72
N VAL A 103 -3.29 -0.11 -10.60
CA VAL A 103 -4.73 -0.41 -10.64
C VAL A 103 -5.55 0.54 -9.76
N TRP A 104 -4.96 1.05 -8.67
CA TRP A 104 -5.59 2.01 -7.77
C TRP A 104 -6.04 3.29 -8.47
N VAL A 105 -5.30 3.77 -9.48
CA VAL A 105 -5.60 5.02 -10.21
C VAL A 105 -6.90 4.87 -10.98
N GLY A 106 -7.03 3.82 -11.79
CA GLY A 106 -8.26 3.55 -12.54
C GLY A 106 -9.44 3.27 -11.62
N THR A 107 -9.20 2.51 -10.54
CA THR A 107 -10.23 2.16 -9.57
C THR A 107 -10.76 3.38 -8.83
N GLN A 108 -9.88 4.25 -8.35
CA GLN A 108 -10.28 5.48 -7.66
C GLN A 108 -11.02 6.41 -8.60
N ALA A 109 -10.51 6.64 -9.82
CA ALA A 109 -11.16 7.54 -10.78
C ALA A 109 -12.59 7.08 -11.13
N ILE A 110 -12.79 5.79 -11.41
CA ILE A 110 -14.12 5.25 -11.71
C ILE A 110 -15.00 5.32 -10.46
N THR A 111 -14.48 4.93 -9.29
CA THR A 111 -15.25 4.94 -8.04
C THR A 111 -15.70 6.36 -7.69
N SER A 112 -14.81 7.34 -7.68
CA SER A 112 -15.11 8.75 -7.39
C SER A 112 -16.15 9.32 -8.34
N ARG A 113 -16.01 9.05 -9.65
CA ARG A 113 -16.96 9.52 -10.65
C ARG A 113 -18.35 8.92 -10.43
N ARG A 114 -18.44 7.59 -10.26
CA ARG A 114 -19.72 6.88 -10.06
C ARG A 114 -20.38 7.23 -8.73
N ALA A 115 -19.59 7.40 -7.68
CA ALA A 115 -20.09 7.83 -6.38
C ALA A 115 -20.63 9.27 -6.44
N GLY A 116 -19.93 10.17 -7.14
CA GLY A 116 -20.41 11.54 -7.40
C GLY A 116 -21.69 11.61 -8.25
N GLU A 117 -21.90 10.66 -9.15
CA GLU A 117 -23.15 10.49 -9.91
C GLU A 117 -24.30 9.88 -9.07
N GLY A 118 -24.05 9.49 -7.82
CA GLY A 118 -25.01 8.74 -6.99
C GLY A 118 -25.21 7.29 -7.43
N ASN A 119 -24.35 6.76 -8.30
CA ASN A 119 -24.43 5.39 -8.81
C ASN A 119 -23.57 4.43 -7.99
N ASP A 120 -24.02 4.16 -6.76
CA ASP A 120 -23.30 3.30 -5.81
C ASP A 120 -23.02 1.90 -6.38
N ARG A 121 -23.98 1.33 -7.12
CA ARG A 121 -23.77 0.01 -7.74
C ARG A 121 -22.60 0.03 -8.70
N GLN A 122 -22.48 1.04 -9.58
CA GLN A 122 -21.34 1.14 -10.48
C GLN A 122 -20.02 1.44 -9.75
N ALA A 123 -20.05 2.14 -8.62
CA ALA A 123 -18.88 2.30 -7.76
C ALA A 123 -18.41 0.96 -7.18
N GLY A 124 -19.33 0.10 -6.70
CA GLY A 124 -19.01 -1.26 -6.24
C GLY A 124 -18.51 -2.20 -7.34
N ARG A 125 -18.96 -1.99 -8.59
CA ARG A 125 -18.41 -2.73 -9.76
C ARG A 125 -16.92 -2.43 -9.95
N ALA A 126 -16.48 -1.19 -9.72
CA ALA A 126 -15.07 -0.83 -9.86
C ALA A 126 -14.20 -1.65 -8.89
N LEU A 127 -14.59 -1.73 -7.61
CA LEU A 127 -13.89 -2.55 -6.61
C LEU A 127 -13.87 -4.04 -6.99
N THR A 128 -14.99 -4.60 -7.43
CA THR A 128 -15.07 -6.02 -7.79
C THR A 128 -14.13 -6.37 -8.96
N ASN A 129 -14.10 -5.52 -9.99
CA ASN A 129 -13.23 -5.72 -11.15
C ASN A 129 -11.77 -5.40 -10.83
N SER A 130 -11.49 -4.43 -9.95
CA SER A 130 -10.12 -4.12 -9.53
C SER A 130 -9.53 -5.25 -8.69
N LEU A 131 -10.31 -5.84 -7.77
CA LEU A 131 -9.88 -7.00 -6.99
C LEU A 131 -9.63 -8.22 -7.87
N LEU A 132 -10.42 -8.44 -8.91
CA LEU A 132 -10.17 -9.49 -9.89
C LEU A 132 -8.82 -9.26 -10.57
N ILE A 133 -8.56 -8.06 -11.07
CA ILE A 133 -7.27 -7.71 -11.69
C ILE A 133 -6.14 -7.91 -10.67
N SER A 134 -6.21 -7.28 -9.50
CA SER A 134 -5.17 -7.33 -8.47
C SER A 134 -4.87 -8.74 -7.99
N THR A 135 -5.89 -9.59 -7.83
CA THR A 135 -5.69 -10.98 -7.37
C THR A 135 -5.07 -11.82 -8.48
N SER A 136 -5.59 -11.72 -9.72
CA SER A 136 -5.07 -12.49 -10.84
C SER A 136 -3.63 -12.09 -11.20
N THR A 137 -3.36 -10.79 -11.33
CA THR A 137 -2.01 -10.31 -11.67
C THR A 137 -1.07 -10.45 -10.48
N GLY A 138 -1.52 -10.17 -9.26
CA GLY A 138 -0.73 -10.33 -8.03
C GLY A 138 -0.26 -11.78 -7.83
N PHE A 139 -1.12 -12.76 -8.07
CA PHE A 139 -0.74 -14.18 -7.96
C PHE A 139 0.28 -14.59 -9.03
N ILE A 140 0.03 -14.23 -10.29
CA ILE A 140 0.95 -14.54 -11.41
C ILE A 140 2.32 -13.93 -11.17
N PHE A 141 2.37 -12.65 -10.80
CA PHE A 141 3.64 -11.95 -10.57
C PHE A 141 4.35 -12.41 -9.30
N CYS A 142 3.62 -12.73 -8.23
CA CYS A 142 4.22 -13.31 -7.03
C CYS A 142 4.95 -14.62 -7.37
N LEU A 143 4.31 -15.49 -8.16
CA LEU A 143 4.89 -16.77 -8.55
C LEU A 143 6.11 -16.58 -9.47
N THR A 144 6.01 -15.73 -10.50
CA THR A 144 7.12 -15.52 -11.45
C THR A 144 8.28 -14.75 -10.83
N ALA A 145 8.01 -13.67 -10.08
CA ALA A 145 9.05 -12.83 -9.51
C ALA A 145 9.84 -13.56 -8.43
N TYR A 146 9.21 -14.47 -7.67
CA TYR A 146 9.91 -15.30 -6.66
C TYR A 146 11.05 -16.12 -7.28
N HIS A 147 10.82 -16.70 -8.45
CA HIS A 147 11.84 -17.49 -9.18
C HIS A 147 12.87 -16.62 -9.90
N ILE A 148 12.52 -15.39 -10.26
CA ILE A 148 13.42 -14.44 -10.94
C ILE A 148 14.33 -13.69 -9.95
N ALA A 149 13.93 -13.57 -8.68
CA ALA A 149 14.69 -12.83 -7.66
C ALA A 149 16.16 -13.28 -7.51
N PRO A 150 16.48 -14.59 -7.36
CA PRO A 150 17.87 -15.03 -7.20
C PRO A 150 18.81 -14.66 -8.37
N PRO A 151 18.50 -14.99 -9.65
CA PRO A 151 19.39 -14.63 -10.75
C PRO A 151 19.47 -13.11 -10.97
N LEU A 152 18.41 -12.36 -10.62
CA LEU A 152 18.39 -10.91 -10.78
C LEU A 152 19.32 -10.21 -9.78
N ILE A 153 19.33 -10.64 -8.51
CA ILE A 153 20.25 -10.08 -7.50
C ILE A 153 21.68 -10.54 -7.75
N GLY A 154 21.88 -11.81 -8.10
CA GLY A 154 23.21 -12.36 -8.41
C GLY A 154 23.88 -11.72 -9.64
N ALA A 155 23.11 -11.12 -10.56
CA ALA A 155 23.66 -10.37 -11.68
C ALA A 155 24.17 -8.97 -11.29
N LEU A 156 23.74 -8.42 -10.14
CA LEU A 156 24.05 -7.06 -9.72
C LEU A 156 25.13 -6.96 -8.63
N TYR A 157 25.31 -8.03 -7.84
CA TYR A 157 26.32 -8.08 -6.76
C TYR A 157 27.21 -9.31 -6.90
N ALA A 158 28.50 -9.12 -6.58
CA ALA A 158 29.48 -10.20 -6.51
C ALA A 158 29.59 -10.83 -5.11
N ASP A 159 29.27 -10.08 -4.04
CA ASP A 159 29.36 -10.58 -2.66
C ASP A 159 28.25 -11.62 -2.38
N PRO A 160 28.61 -12.89 -2.11
CA PRO A 160 27.64 -13.95 -1.85
C PRO A 160 26.72 -13.67 -0.65
N THR A 161 27.21 -12.95 0.36
CA THR A 161 26.44 -12.64 1.58
C THR A 161 25.34 -11.62 1.28
N VAL A 162 25.67 -10.59 0.51
CA VAL A 162 24.70 -9.58 0.05
C VAL A 162 23.65 -10.22 -0.86
N VAL A 163 24.08 -11.11 -1.76
CA VAL A 163 23.18 -11.83 -2.65
C VAL A 163 22.22 -12.71 -1.88
N ALA A 164 22.70 -13.47 -0.89
CA ALA A 164 21.85 -14.34 -0.06
C ALA A 164 20.82 -13.53 0.73
N LEU A 165 21.27 -12.52 1.51
CA LEU A 165 20.38 -11.69 2.34
C LEU A 165 19.38 -10.89 1.50
N GLY A 166 19.83 -10.33 0.37
CA GLY A 166 18.98 -9.60 -0.56
C GLY A 166 17.95 -10.50 -1.23
N THR A 167 18.32 -11.73 -1.60
CA THR A 167 17.42 -12.71 -2.23
C THR A 167 16.33 -13.15 -1.27
N ASP A 168 16.71 -13.53 -0.04
CA ASP A 168 15.75 -13.92 1.00
C ASP A 168 14.76 -12.78 1.28
N TYR A 169 15.29 -11.56 1.46
CA TYR A 169 14.47 -10.37 1.68
C TYR A 169 13.50 -10.13 0.52
N LEU A 170 13.98 -10.13 -0.73
CA LEU A 170 13.16 -9.88 -1.91
C LEU A 170 12.09 -10.95 -2.09
N GLN A 171 12.44 -12.23 -1.98
CA GLN A 171 11.51 -13.34 -2.13
C GLN A 171 10.36 -13.26 -1.14
N ILE A 172 10.65 -13.01 0.14
CA ILE A 172 9.61 -12.84 1.17
C ILE A 172 8.74 -11.60 0.88
N ARG A 173 9.35 -10.47 0.51
CA ARG A 173 8.62 -9.24 0.18
C ARG A 173 7.72 -9.40 -1.05
N LEU A 174 8.13 -10.21 -2.03
CA LEU A 174 7.33 -10.53 -3.21
C LEU A 174 6.05 -11.30 -2.85
N LEU A 175 6.05 -12.11 -1.80
CA LEU A 175 4.82 -12.73 -1.27
C LEU A 175 3.81 -11.67 -0.79
N GLY A 176 4.29 -10.51 -0.34
CA GLY A 176 3.49 -9.37 0.08
C GLY A 176 2.90 -8.54 -1.08
N VAL A 177 3.36 -8.73 -2.32
CA VAL A 177 2.89 -7.95 -3.48
C VAL A 177 1.41 -8.18 -3.77
N LEU A 178 0.92 -9.41 -3.59
CA LEU A 178 -0.50 -9.73 -3.70
C LEU A 178 -1.31 -8.92 -2.68
N ALA A 179 -0.87 -8.92 -1.42
CA ALA A 179 -1.51 -8.16 -0.35
C ALA A 179 -1.52 -6.66 -0.64
N MET A 180 -0.39 -6.13 -1.13
CA MET A 180 -0.23 -4.75 -1.55
C MET A 180 -1.23 -4.38 -2.67
N ALA A 181 -1.26 -5.14 -3.76
CA ALA A 181 -2.16 -4.87 -4.90
C ALA A 181 -3.63 -4.86 -4.49
N CYS A 182 -4.06 -5.84 -3.70
CA CYS A 182 -5.44 -5.91 -3.20
C CYS A 182 -5.76 -4.80 -2.19
N THR A 183 -4.81 -4.44 -1.32
CA THR A 183 -4.93 -3.31 -0.38
C THR A 183 -5.15 -2.01 -1.13
N PHE A 184 -4.43 -1.77 -2.23
CA PHE A 184 -4.60 -0.59 -3.07
C PHE A 184 -5.95 -0.56 -3.79
N SER A 185 -6.51 -1.72 -4.18
CA SER A 185 -7.88 -1.83 -4.68
C SER A 185 -8.93 -1.42 -3.63
N PHE A 186 -8.80 -1.88 -2.39
CA PHE A 186 -9.69 -1.45 -1.32
C PHE A 186 -9.53 0.03 -0.97
N LYS A 187 -8.28 0.48 -0.80
CA LYS A 187 -7.95 1.87 -0.51
C LYS A 187 -8.54 2.81 -1.56
N SER A 188 -8.33 2.53 -2.85
CA SER A 188 -8.85 3.36 -3.93
C SER A 188 -10.37 3.41 -3.97
N PHE A 189 -11.05 2.31 -3.63
CA PHE A 189 -12.50 2.31 -3.46
C PHE A 189 -12.95 3.21 -2.29
N PHE A 190 -12.39 3.00 -1.09
CA PHE A 190 -12.76 3.80 0.09
C PHE A 190 -12.45 5.29 -0.09
N ASP A 191 -11.29 5.62 -0.64
CA ASP A 191 -10.93 6.99 -1.00
C ASP A 191 -11.90 7.56 -2.04
N GLY A 192 -12.27 6.75 -3.04
CA GLY A 192 -13.18 7.17 -4.10
C GLY A 192 -14.60 7.47 -3.63
N ILE A 193 -15.10 6.75 -2.61
CA ILE A 193 -16.39 7.05 -1.97
C ILE A 193 -16.28 8.11 -0.85
N GLY A 194 -15.10 8.70 -0.63
CA GLY A 194 -14.86 9.74 0.37
C GLY A 194 -14.66 9.22 1.80
N ARG A 195 -14.53 7.91 2.02
CA ARG A 195 -14.31 7.27 3.33
C ARG A 195 -12.83 7.03 3.62
N THR A 196 -12.01 8.09 3.50
CA THR A 196 -10.55 8.00 3.61
C THR A 196 -10.04 7.62 5.01
N ARG A 197 -10.85 7.83 6.06
CA ARG A 197 -10.51 7.42 7.44
C ARG A 197 -10.37 5.91 7.58
N VAL A 198 -11.08 5.13 6.77
CA VAL A 198 -11.01 3.66 6.79
C VAL A 198 -9.57 3.20 6.54
N PHE A 199 -8.94 3.69 5.47
CA PHE A 199 -7.56 3.34 5.19
C PHE A 199 -6.59 3.89 6.23
N MET A 200 -6.81 5.12 6.74
CA MET A 200 -5.96 5.70 7.79
C MET A 200 -5.89 4.80 9.03
N VAL A 201 -7.04 4.36 9.55
CA VAL A 201 -7.10 3.48 10.74
C VAL A 201 -6.42 2.15 10.46
N VAL A 202 -6.71 1.53 9.31
CA VAL A 202 -6.10 0.26 8.94
C VAL A 202 -4.58 0.40 8.74
N ALA A 203 -4.11 1.48 8.12
CA ALA A 203 -2.69 1.74 7.93
C ALA A 203 -1.95 1.90 9.27
N MET A 204 -2.56 2.57 10.25
CA MET A 204 -1.99 2.66 11.59
C MET A 204 -1.84 1.27 12.24
N ILE A 205 -2.91 0.46 12.23
CA ILE A 205 -2.86 -0.90 12.81
C ILE A 205 -1.84 -1.77 12.08
N MET A 206 -1.88 -1.76 10.74
CA MET A 206 -0.93 -2.47 9.89
C MET A 206 0.53 -2.13 10.23
N ASN A 207 0.83 -0.84 10.36
CA ASN A 207 2.19 -0.38 10.63
C ASN A 207 2.61 -0.66 12.07
N VAL A 208 1.72 -0.55 13.05
CA VAL A 208 2.00 -0.95 14.44
C VAL A 208 2.29 -2.45 14.52
N THR A 209 1.49 -3.28 13.84
CA THR A 209 1.75 -4.73 13.74
C THR A 209 3.12 -4.99 13.10
N ASN A 210 3.47 -4.27 12.04
CA ASN A 210 4.78 -4.38 11.41
C ASN A 210 5.91 -4.05 12.42
N VAL A 211 5.88 -2.90 13.10
CA VAL A 211 6.88 -2.53 14.12
C VAL A 211 7.01 -3.60 15.21
N ALA A 212 5.88 -4.08 15.73
CA ALA A 212 5.89 -5.09 16.79
C ALA A 212 6.54 -6.40 16.31
N LEU A 213 6.22 -6.83 15.09
CA LEU A 213 6.81 -8.02 14.49
C LEU A 213 8.28 -7.81 14.12
N ASN A 214 8.69 -6.61 13.71
CA ASN A 214 10.09 -6.30 13.50
C ASN A 214 10.90 -6.51 14.77
N PHE A 215 10.46 -5.93 15.90
CA PHE A 215 11.14 -6.14 17.19
C PHE A 215 11.28 -7.62 17.53
N LEU A 216 10.23 -8.40 17.29
CA LEU A 216 10.20 -9.83 17.60
C LEU A 216 11.08 -10.66 16.64
N LEU A 217 10.99 -10.43 15.34
CA LEU A 217 11.60 -11.27 14.30
C LEU A 217 13.02 -10.84 13.93
N ILE A 218 13.32 -9.54 13.94
CA ILE A 218 14.67 -9.05 13.62
C ILE A 218 15.64 -9.43 14.73
N TYR A 219 15.27 -9.19 16.00
CA TYR A 219 16.15 -9.42 17.14
C TYR A 219 15.96 -10.80 17.80
N GLY A 220 14.87 -11.49 17.52
CA GLY A 220 14.51 -12.72 18.21
C GLY A 220 14.00 -12.47 19.63
N ASN A 221 13.44 -13.50 20.25
CA ASN A 221 13.05 -13.48 21.65
C ASN A 221 13.13 -14.89 22.23
N GLU A 222 14.16 -15.13 23.05
CA GLU A 222 14.41 -16.43 23.68
C GLU A 222 13.27 -16.86 24.62
N THR A 223 12.64 -15.92 25.33
CA THR A 223 11.51 -16.21 26.23
C THR A 223 10.29 -16.74 25.49
N LEU A 224 10.10 -16.31 24.24
CA LEU A 224 9.01 -16.77 23.36
C LEU A 224 9.43 -17.92 22.43
N GLY A 225 10.68 -18.38 22.52
CA GLY A 225 11.23 -19.40 21.62
C GLY A 225 11.36 -18.95 20.16
N VAL A 226 11.40 -17.63 19.91
CA VAL A 226 11.49 -17.06 18.56
C VAL A 226 12.96 -16.83 18.21
N PRO A 227 13.50 -17.50 17.18
CA PRO A 227 14.89 -17.28 16.76
C PRO A 227 15.07 -15.91 16.13
N MET A 228 16.30 -15.38 16.20
CA MET A 228 16.69 -14.15 15.51
C MET A 228 16.74 -14.40 14.00
N LEU A 229 15.87 -13.72 13.23
CA LEU A 229 15.81 -13.85 11.76
C LEU A 229 16.50 -12.70 11.03
N GLY A 230 16.95 -11.65 11.73
CA GLY A 230 17.67 -10.52 11.16
C GLY A 230 16.93 -9.87 9.99
N VAL A 231 17.60 -9.79 8.83
CA VAL A 231 17.07 -9.18 7.59
C VAL A 231 15.81 -9.88 7.10
N ALA A 232 15.78 -11.22 7.13
CA ALA A 232 14.58 -11.98 6.75
C ALA A 232 13.41 -11.71 7.70
N GLY A 233 13.69 -11.47 8.98
CA GLY A 233 12.70 -11.05 9.98
C GLY A 233 12.00 -9.75 9.60
N ALA A 234 12.74 -8.77 9.10
CA ALA A 234 12.18 -7.50 8.60
C ALA A 234 11.25 -7.72 7.38
N ALA A 235 11.64 -8.61 6.47
CA ALA A 235 10.82 -8.96 5.32
C ALA A 235 9.49 -9.63 5.73
N TRP A 236 9.55 -10.58 6.66
CA TRP A 236 8.37 -11.27 7.19
C TRP A 236 7.42 -10.34 7.95
N ALA A 237 7.95 -9.51 8.86
CA ALA A 237 7.18 -8.53 9.59
C ALA A 237 6.40 -7.60 8.63
N SER A 238 7.06 -7.16 7.56
CA SER A 238 6.45 -6.36 6.52
C SER A 238 5.37 -7.08 5.71
N ALA A 239 5.63 -8.33 5.31
CA ALA A 239 4.65 -9.13 4.57
C ALA A 239 3.41 -9.41 5.43
N ILE A 240 3.60 -9.81 6.69
CA ILE A 240 2.51 -10.05 7.65
C ILE A 240 1.72 -8.76 7.92
N GLY A 241 2.42 -7.62 8.06
CA GLY A 241 1.79 -6.31 8.13
C GLY A 241 0.87 -6.06 6.93
N ALA A 242 1.38 -6.21 5.71
CA ALA A 242 0.59 -6.02 4.49
C ALA A 242 -0.67 -6.92 4.44
N TYR A 243 -0.55 -8.21 4.82
CA TYR A 243 -1.69 -9.11 4.90
C TYR A 243 -2.67 -8.74 6.02
N THR A 244 -2.19 -8.20 7.15
CA THR A 244 -3.03 -7.66 8.22
C THR A 244 -3.85 -6.48 7.70
N GLY A 245 -3.22 -5.55 6.97
CA GLY A 245 -3.91 -4.43 6.32
C GLY A 245 -4.96 -4.89 5.32
N LEU A 246 -4.61 -5.84 4.44
CA LEU A 246 -5.54 -6.45 3.50
C LEU A 246 -6.75 -7.08 4.22
N ALA A 247 -6.51 -7.89 5.25
CA ALA A 247 -7.54 -8.58 6.00
C ALA A 247 -8.51 -7.57 6.66
N LEU A 248 -7.97 -6.52 7.30
CA LEU A 248 -8.80 -5.50 7.95
C LEU A 248 -9.63 -4.70 6.95
N LEU A 249 -9.07 -4.33 5.79
CA LEU A 249 -9.83 -3.66 4.72
C LEU A 249 -10.92 -4.56 4.13
N ALA A 250 -10.61 -5.83 3.91
CA ALA A 250 -11.58 -6.81 3.45
C ALA A 250 -12.72 -6.96 4.46
N LEU A 251 -12.41 -7.17 5.75
CA LEU A 251 -13.39 -7.25 6.84
C LEU A 251 -14.26 -6.00 6.91
N TRP A 252 -13.67 -4.81 6.77
CA TRP A 252 -14.43 -3.56 6.75
C TRP A 252 -15.38 -3.49 5.54
N SER A 253 -14.89 -3.90 4.37
CA SER A 253 -15.65 -3.93 3.13
C SER A 253 -16.79 -4.95 3.14
N PHE A 254 -16.67 -6.05 3.90
CA PHE A 254 -17.73 -7.05 4.07
C PHE A 254 -18.87 -6.62 5.00
N ARG A 255 -18.83 -5.43 5.61
CA ARG A 255 -19.92 -4.95 6.46
C ARG A 255 -21.26 -4.95 5.67
N PRO A 256 -22.35 -5.51 6.22
CA PRO A 256 -23.61 -5.70 5.48
C PRO A 256 -24.18 -4.42 4.86
N ALA A 257 -24.03 -3.28 5.53
CA ALA A 257 -24.48 -1.98 5.03
C ALA A 257 -23.76 -1.57 3.74
N LEU A 258 -22.45 -1.81 3.65
CA LEU A 258 -21.66 -1.50 2.45
C LEU A 258 -21.98 -2.48 1.34
N VAL A 259 -22.01 -3.78 1.64
CA VAL A 259 -22.31 -4.82 0.63
C VAL A 259 -23.71 -4.61 0.04
N LYS A 260 -24.70 -4.26 0.86
CA LYS A 260 -26.05 -3.96 0.38
C LYS A 260 -26.12 -2.71 -0.50
N ARG A 261 -25.34 -1.67 -0.18
CA ARG A 261 -25.35 -0.40 -0.90
C ARG A 261 -24.60 -0.46 -2.24
N TYR A 262 -23.39 -1.00 -2.22
CA TYR A 262 -22.49 -1.00 -3.37
C TYR A 262 -22.58 -2.29 -4.19
N HIS A 263 -23.16 -3.37 -3.62
CA HIS A 263 -23.29 -4.69 -4.26
C HIS A 263 -21.96 -5.27 -4.77
N HIS A 264 -20.84 -4.82 -4.20
CA HIS A 264 -19.51 -5.34 -4.53
C HIS A 264 -19.39 -6.80 -4.09
N TYR A 265 -18.48 -7.54 -4.73
CA TYR A 265 -18.32 -9.01 -4.65
C TYR A 265 -19.35 -9.86 -5.39
N ASN A 266 -20.36 -9.27 -6.02
CA ASN A 266 -21.27 -10.05 -6.86
C ASN A 266 -20.58 -10.41 -8.20
N PRO A 267 -20.39 -11.70 -8.53
CA PRO A 267 -19.72 -12.11 -9.78
C PRO A 267 -20.40 -11.57 -11.05
N LEU A 268 -21.72 -11.34 -11.01
CA LEU A 268 -22.49 -10.75 -12.11
C LEU A 268 -22.07 -9.30 -12.43
N GLN A 269 -21.30 -8.66 -11.55
CA GLN A 269 -20.77 -7.32 -11.74
C GLN A 269 -19.47 -7.27 -12.56
N ILE A 270 -18.81 -8.41 -12.77
CA ILE A 270 -17.60 -8.51 -13.58
C ILE A 270 -17.92 -8.07 -15.01
N SER A 271 -17.10 -7.17 -15.55
CA SER A 271 -17.32 -6.59 -16.87
C SER A 271 -15.99 -6.28 -17.54
N VAL A 272 -15.79 -6.88 -18.72
CA VAL A 272 -14.63 -6.61 -19.59
C VAL A 272 -14.49 -5.11 -19.89
N ARG A 273 -15.61 -4.39 -20.01
CA ARG A 273 -15.60 -2.94 -20.24
C ARG A 273 -14.97 -2.19 -19.07
N VAL A 274 -15.34 -2.52 -17.83
CA VAL A 274 -14.81 -1.88 -16.62
C VAL A 274 -13.35 -2.26 -16.42
N VAL A 275 -13.00 -3.55 -16.62
CA VAL A 275 -11.60 -4.01 -16.57
C VAL A 275 -10.73 -3.24 -17.56
N ARG A 276 -11.17 -3.10 -18.82
CA ARG A 276 -10.44 -2.35 -19.85
C ARG A 276 -10.28 -0.87 -19.48
N GLU A 277 -11.30 -0.26 -18.88
CA GLU A 277 -11.24 1.13 -18.43
C GLU A 277 -10.23 1.29 -17.27
N ILE A 278 -10.25 0.39 -16.27
CA ILE A 278 -9.27 0.37 -15.18
C ILE A 278 -7.85 0.23 -15.75
N ILE A 279 -7.62 -0.74 -16.63
CA ILE A 279 -6.30 -0.97 -17.24
C ILE A 279 -5.85 0.25 -18.05
N ARG A 280 -6.74 0.84 -18.87
CA ARG A 280 -6.39 2.02 -19.68
C ARG A 280 -5.96 3.21 -18.84
N LEU A 281 -6.59 3.42 -17.68
CA LEU A 281 -6.24 4.50 -16.75
C LEU A 281 -4.99 4.17 -15.92
N SER A 282 -4.77 2.90 -15.62
CA SER A 282 -3.70 2.45 -14.72
C SER A 282 -2.38 2.21 -15.44
N LEU A 283 -2.42 1.75 -16.70
CA LEU A 283 -1.24 1.36 -17.47
C LEU A 283 -0.21 2.50 -17.64
N PRO A 284 -0.59 3.76 -17.98
CA PRO A 284 0.38 4.85 -18.06
C PRO A 284 1.08 5.11 -16.71
N ASN A 285 0.34 5.05 -15.60
CA ASN A 285 0.89 5.23 -14.27
C ASN A 285 1.82 4.07 -13.85
N GLY A 286 1.44 2.83 -14.20
CA GLY A 286 2.27 1.65 -13.98
C GLY A 286 3.60 1.77 -14.74
N LEU A 287 3.56 2.13 -16.02
CA LEU A 287 4.77 2.32 -16.84
C LEU A 287 5.65 3.45 -16.31
N ALA A 288 5.06 4.58 -15.91
CA ALA A 288 5.80 5.66 -15.27
C ALA A 288 6.51 5.18 -13.99
N THR A 289 5.83 4.37 -13.17
CA THR A 289 6.43 3.79 -11.95
C THR A 289 7.63 2.91 -12.29
N VAL A 290 7.53 2.06 -13.32
CA VAL A 290 8.66 1.22 -13.78
C VAL A 290 9.84 2.09 -14.22
N VAL A 291 9.60 3.15 -15.00
CA VAL A 291 10.65 4.08 -15.45
C VAL A 291 11.37 4.71 -14.25
N VAL A 292 10.62 5.19 -13.26
CA VAL A 292 11.21 5.77 -12.03
C VAL A 292 12.02 4.73 -11.26
N MET A 293 11.51 3.50 -11.11
CA MET A 293 12.22 2.44 -10.37
C MET A 293 13.46 1.95 -11.08
N VAL A 294 13.47 1.87 -12.42
CA VAL A 294 14.69 1.61 -13.20
C VAL A 294 15.72 2.71 -12.98
N GLY A 295 15.29 3.98 -12.93
CA GLY A 295 16.17 5.11 -12.59
C GLY A 295 16.83 4.95 -11.21
N PHE A 296 16.03 4.60 -10.18
CA PHE A 296 16.56 4.34 -8.83
C PHE A 296 17.52 3.13 -8.80
N SER A 297 17.18 2.03 -9.48
CA SER A 297 18.05 0.85 -9.55
C SER A 297 19.41 1.18 -10.19
N THR A 298 19.42 1.93 -11.30
CA THR A 298 20.67 2.39 -11.94
C THR A 298 21.47 3.30 -11.01
N PHE A 299 20.81 4.22 -10.30
CA PHE A 299 21.47 5.07 -9.31
C PHE A 299 22.14 4.26 -8.20
N TYR A 300 21.44 3.30 -7.59
CA TYR A 300 22.00 2.44 -6.54
C TYR A 300 23.17 1.59 -7.06
N TRP A 301 23.08 1.10 -8.29
CA TRP A 301 24.17 0.37 -8.91
C TRP A 301 25.44 1.24 -9.08
N ILE A 302 25.29 2.50 -9.52
CA ILE A 302 26.40 3.45 -9.61
C ILE A 302 27.00 3.75 -8.23
N VAL A 303 26.16 3.97 -7.21
CA VAL A 303 26.62 4.21 -5.83
C VAL A 303 27.40 3.01 -5.27
N GLY A 304 26.95 1.79 -5.58
CA GLY A 304 27.66 0.56 -5.25
C GLY A 304 29.07 0.54 -5.85
N LYS A 305 29.19 0.85 -7.15
CA LYS A 305 30.49 0.92 -7.86
C LYS A 305 31.43 1.99 -7.30
N VAL A 306 30.91 3.16 -6.95
CA VAL A 306 31.72 4.24 -6.36
C VAL A 306 32.25 3.84 -4.98
N SER A 307 31.43 3.13 -4.18
CA SER A 307 31.85 2.65 -2.86
C SER A 307 32.96 1.59 -2.95
N GLU A 308 32.88 0.67 -3.93
CA GLU A 308 33.95 -0.30 -4.21
C GLU A 308 35.28 0.41 -4.53
N LEU A 309 35.25 1.39 -5.45
CA LEU A 309 36.44 2.14 -5.85
C LEU A 309 37.06 2.94 -4.69
N HIS A 310 36.24 3.51 -3.80
CA HIS A 310 36.76 4.24 -2.63
C HIS A 310 37.50 3.31 -1.65
N ASN A 311 37.01 2.09 -1.47
CA ASN A 311 37.66 1.09 -0.60
C ASN A 311 38.96 0.53 -1.20
N GLU A 312 39.06 0.45 -2.53
CA GLU A 312 40.29 0.06 -3.22
C GLU A 312 41.38 1.14 -3.19
N VAL A 313 41.02 2.42 -3.21
CA VAL A 313 41.97 3.55 -3.16
C VAL A 313 42.38 3.90 -1.72
N GLY A 314 41.62 3.46 -0.72
CA GLY A 314 41.90 3.68 0.70
C GLY A 314 42.81 2.65 1.37
N ASN A 315 43.19 1.57 0.67
CA ASN A 315 44.18 0.56 1.09
C ASN A 315 45.50 0.76 0.32
#